data_AF-R7UZU3-F1
#
_entry.id   AF-R7UZU3-F1
#
_cell.length_a   1.000
_cell.length_b   1.000
_cell.length_c   1.000
_cell.angle_alpha   90.00
_cell.angle_beta   90.00
_cell.angle_gamma   90.00
#
_symmetry.space_group_name_H-M   'P 1'
#
loop_
_entity.id
_entity.type
_entity.pdbx_description
1 polymer ?
#
loop_
_entity_poly.entity_id
_entity_poly.type
_entity_poly.pdbx_seq_one_letter_code
_entity_poly.pdbx_strand_id
1 'polypeptide(L)'
;MGEGCTACLAFELQPENVLPNHQDAPLFVRSQWTSRITLPYVIYRITTATLMTAWVVADIIKEASNWYAHNYMIWFLLATNWSLLFVAVYSVISATITTFYYVQSALECTDFPKGSVNLVLMIHWIFYTIAANGALVVSLSFWGFLWSADDSGFLVTTMSELKHTLNSIYIIIDLLIIAIPIRVFHLVWPLSIGAIYTIFNATYFTHNGVGPEGKPYAYYIMDWRNPIESSLTCAAGFILTTLVQGVLYAFFRLRMFLYWRVRDYFEDFEDTARFVSSMEQGPEEQAILPQDRRLRTSSYSSTASLEHVEMGHNLSDDSS
;
A
#
# COMPACT_ATOMS: atom_id res chain seq x y z
N MET A 1 -12.18 19.69 16.79
CA MET A 1 -11.24 18.63 16.34
C MET A 1 -11.73 17.20 16.65
N GLY A 2 -12.54 16.95 17.70
CA GLY A 2 -13.00 15.58 18.04
C GLY A 2 -14.06 14.97 17.12
N GLU A 3 -15.00 15.77 16.59
CA GLU A 3 -16.12 15.27 15.75
C GLU A 3 -15.68 14.78 14.36
N GLY A 4 -14.56 15.28 13.83
CA GLY A 4 -14.04 14.87 12.52
C GLY A 4 -13.38 13.48 12.52
N CYS A 5 -12.72 13.08 13.61
CA CYS A 5 -12.07 11.78 13.71
C CYS A 5 -13.09 10.63 13.84
N THR A 6 -14.12 10.81 14.65
CA THR A 6 -15.20 9.81 14.83
C THR A 6 -16.04 9.65 13.57
N ALA A 7 -16.38 10.75 12.88
CA ALA A 7 -17.11 10.68 11.60
C ALA A 7 -16.30 9.94 10.51
N CYS A 8 -14.99 10.18 10.44
CA CYS A 8 -14.13 9.50 9.47
C CYS A 8 -13.99 8.00 9.75
N LEU A 9 -13.87 7.61 11.02
CA LEU A 9 -13.84 6.19 11.40
C LEU A 9 -15.20 5.52 11.16
N ALA A 10 -16.31 6.21 11.44
CA ALA A 10 -17.66 5.69 11.18
C ALA A 10 -17.92 5.47 9.69
N PHE A 11 -17.44 6.37 8.83
CA PHE A 11 -17.49 6.20 7.38
C PHE A 11 -16.64 5.01 6.92
N GLU A 12 -15.43 4.86 7.45
CA GLU A 12 -14.56 3.72 7.12
C GLU A 12 -15.20 2.38 7.48
N LEU A 13 -15.89 2.30 8.63
CA LEU A 13 -16.52 1.09 9.14
C LEU A 13 -17.89 0.76 8.50
N GLN A 14 -18.19 1.30 7.32
CA GLN A 14 -19.37 0.93 6.54
C GLN A 14 -19.14 -0.39 5.75
N PRO A 15 -20.11 -1.33 5.72
CA PRO A 15 -19.95 -2.62 5.04
C PRO A 15 -19.60 -2.53 3.54
N GLU A 16 -20.03 -1.46 2.87
CA GLU A 16 -19.70 -1.19 1.47
C GLU A 16 -18.20 -1.04 1.19
N ASN A 17 -17.41 -0.69 2.21
CA ASN A 17 -15.95 -0.56 2.11
C ASN A 17 -15.19 -1.89 2.14
N VAL A 18 -15.89 -3.03 2.25
CA VAL A 18 -15.29 -4.37 2.10
C VAL A 18 -14.81 -4.58 0.66
N LEU A 19 -15.59 -4.11 -0.33
CA LEU A 19 -15.24 -4.23 -1.74
C LEU A 19 -14.16 -3.21 -2.11
N PRO A 20 -13.20 -3.56 -2.99
CA PRO A 20 -12.09 -2.69 -3.39
C PRO A 20 -12.53 -1.62 -4.40
N ASN A 21 -13.62 -0.90 -4.12
CA ASN A 21 -14.16 0.16 -4.94
C ASN A 21 -13.66 1.52 -4.46
N HIS A 22 -13.10 2.32 -5.36
CA HIS A 22 -12.62 3.68 -5.09
C HIS A 22 -12.93 4.59 -6.28
N GLN A 23 -13.31 5.85 -6.03
CA GLN A 23 -13.69 6.80 -7.08
C GLN A 23 -12.50 7.48 -7.76
N ASP A 24 -11.37 7.60 -7.05
CA ASP A 24 -10.12 8.20 -7.56
C ASP A 24 -9.14 7.10 -8.01
N ALA A 25 -9.21 6.72 -9.28
CA ALA A 25 -8.31 5.75 -9.91
C ALA A 25 -6.84 6.22 -10.01
N PRO A 26 -6.53 7.51 -10.28
CA PRO A 26 -5.16 8.02 -10.27
C PRO A 26 -4.32 7.66 -9.03
N LEU A 27 -4.93 7.54 -7.84
CA LEU A 27 -4.21 7.17 -6.60
C LEU A 27 -3.46 5.83 -6.69
N PHE A 28 -3.92 4.92 -7.55
CA PHE A 28 -3.34 3.58 -7.66
C PHE A 28 -2.07 3.54 -8.52
N VAL A 29 -1.79 4.61 -9.27
CA VAL A 29 -0.70 4.66 -10.25
C VAL A 29 0.23 5.86 -10.05
N ARG A 30 0.08 6.62 -8.97
CA ARG A 30 0.94 7.78 -8.66
C ARG A 30 1.55 7.72 -7.26
N SER A 31 2.59 8.53 -7.07
CA SER A 31 3.11 8.86 -5.75
C SER A 31 2.15 9.79 -5.01
N GLN A 32 2.09 9.68 -3.68
CA GLN A 32 1.33 10.61 -2.83
C GLN A 32 1.79 12.06 -3.01
N TRP A 33 3.07 12.23 -3.33
CA TRP A 33 3.75 13.53 -3.33
C TRP A 33 3.69 14.26 -4.67
N THR A 34 3.09 13.66 -5.70
CA THR A 34 3.00 14.25 -7.03
C THR A 34 1.57 14.18 -7.55
N SER A 35 1.09 15.25 -8.17
CA SER A 35 -0.25 15.29 -8.77
C SER A 35 -0.35 14.42 -10.03
N ARG A 36 0.78 14.19 -10.71
CA ARG A 36 0.92 13.42 -11.95
C ARG A 36 1.81 12.19 -11.76
N ILE A 37 1.78 11.28 -12.72
CA ILE A 37 2.73 10.17 -12.81
C ILE A 37 4.06 10.70 -13.34
N THR A 38 5.14 10.52 -12.59
CA THR A 38 6.46 11.05 -12.94
C THR A 38 7.41 9.92 -13.35
N LEU A 39 8.37 10.21 -14.23
CA LEU A 39 9.40 9.25 -14.65
C LEU A 39 10.19 8.66 -13.46
N PRO A 40 10.63 9.45 -12.45
CA PRO A 40 11.28 8.89 -11.27
C PRO A 40 10.43 7.86 -10.53
N TYR A 41 9.12 8.07 -10.42
CA TYR A 41 8.21 7.11 -9.79
C TYR A 41 8.07 5.83 -10.61
N VAL A 42 8.03 5.92 -11.94
CA VAL A 42 8.04 4.75 -12.83
C VAL A 42 9.35 3.95 -12.67
N ILE A 43 10.49 4.63 -12.65
CA ILE A 43 11.81 4.00 -12.43
C ILE A 43 11.83 3.28 -11.08
N TYR A 44 11.31 3.90 -10.03
CA TYR A 44 11.17 3.28 -8.71
C TYR A 44 10.33 1.99 -8.76
N ARG A 45 9.17 2.00 -9.43
CA ARG A 45 8.33 0.80 -9.56
C ARG A 45 9.00 -0.32 -10.37
N ILE A 46 9.65 0.00 -11.48
CA ILE A 46 10.39 -1.00 -12.28
C ILE A 46 11.56 -1.59 -11.49
N THR A 47 12.30 -0.73 -10.77
CA THR A 47 13.43 -1.16 -9.94
C THR A 47 12.97 -2.10 -8.84
N THR A 48 11.91 -1.74 -8.11
CA THR A 48 11.37 -2.58 -7.04
C THR A 48 10.82 -3.91 -7.57
N ALA A 49 10.08 -3.91 -8.68
CA ALA A 49 9.62 -5.14 -9.33
C ALA A 49 10.79 -6.07 -9.72
N THR A 50 11.85 -5.50 -10.29
CA THR A 50 13.04 -6.26 -10.70
C THR A 50 13.78 -6.83 -9.49
N LEU A 51 14.00 -6.02 -8.45
CA LEU A 51 14.69 -6.44 -7.23
C LEU A 51 13.91 -7.53 -6.49
N MET A 52 12.60 -7.36 -6.29
CA MET A 52 11.78 -8.34 -5.57
C MET A 52 11.67 -9.66 -6.34
N THR A 53 11.53 -9.59 -7.67
CA THR A 53 11.51 -10.80 -8.51
C THR A 53 12.86 -11.52 -8.47
N ALA A 54 13.96 -10.78 -8.63
CA ALA A 54 15.30 -11.36 -8.54
C ALA A 54 15.57 -11.97 -7.17
N TRP A 55 15.09 -11.34 -6.10
CA TRP A 55 15.20 -11.87 -4.75
C TRP A 55 14.43 -13.18 -4.60
N VAL A 56 13.15 -13.26 -4.98
CA VAL A 56 12.38 -14.51 -4.92
C VAL A 56 13.07 -15.64 -5.69
N VAL A 57 13.55 -15.37 -6.91
CA VAL A 57 14.24 -16.39 -7.72
C VAL A 57 15.54 -16.84 -7.05
N ALA A 58 16.38 -15.91 -6.61
CA ALA A 58 17.63 -16.23 -5.94
C ALA A 58 17.38 -17.00 -4.63
N ASP A 59 16.30 -16.67 -3.94
CA ASP A 59 15.92 -17.28 -2.70
C ASP A 59 15.46 -18.72 -2.86
N ILE A 60 14.56 -18.99 -3.82
CA ILE A 60 14.14 -20.34 -4.20
C ILE A 60 15.35 -21.21 -4.49
N ILE A 61 16.31 -20.70 -5.28
CA ILE A 61 17.51 -21.46 -5.65
C ILE A 61 18.39 -21.75 -4.44
N LYS A 62 18.68 -20.73 -3.61
CA LYS A 62 19.60 -20.85 -2.47
C LYS A 62 19.03 -21.72 -1.35
N GLU A 63 17.79 -21.49 -0.95
CA GLU A 63 17.14 -22.26 0.11
C GLU A 63 16.95 -23.72 -0.31
N ALA A 64 16.52 -23.98 -1.55
CA ALA A 64 16.37 -25.34 -2.04
C ALA A 64 17.69 -26.11 -2.06
N SER A 65 18.77 -25.44 -2.48
CA SER A 65 20.12 -26.01 -2.49
C SER A 65 20.63 -26.32 -1.08
N ASN A 66 20.40 -25.42 -0.13
CA ASN A 66 21.05 -25.50 1.18
C ASN A 66 20.24 -26.33 2.19
N TRP A 67 18.91 -26.27 2.13
CA TRP A 67 18.05 -26.75 3.22
C TRP A 67 16.99 -27.76 2.80
N TYR A 68 16.67 -27.85 1.49
CA TYR A 68 15.55 -28.65 1.01
C TYR A 68 15.95 -29.83 0.13
N ALA A 69 17.23 -30.24 0.15
CA ALA A 69 17.76 -31.34 -0.68
C ALA A 69 17.38 -31.21 -2.17
N HIS A 70 17.44 -29.99 -2.71
CA HIS A 70 17.01 -29.63 -4.07
C HIS A 70 15.53 -29.86 -4.39
N ASN A 71 14.69 -30.11 -3.39
CA ASN A 71 13.24 -30.12 -3.56
C ASN A 71 12.68 -28.70 -3.46
N TYR A 72 12.56 -28.03 -4.61
CA TYR A 72 12.04 -26.67 -4.72
C TYR A 72 10.59 -26.51 -4.19
N MET A 73 9.81 -27.60 -4.11
CA MET A 73 8.42 -27.54 -3.64
C MET A 73 8.33 -27.24 -2.14
N ILE A 74 9.38 -27.57 -1.36
CA ILE A 74 9.44 -27.28 0.09
C ILE A 74 9.41 -25.76 0.34
N TRP A 75 9.94 -24.95 -0.59
CA TRP A 75 9.88 -23.49 -0.49
C TRP A 75 8.44 -22.98 -0.36
N PHE A 76 7.49 -23.60 -1.05
CA PHE A 76 6.08 -23.23 -1.01
C PHE A 76 5.33 -23.72 0.25
N LEU A 77 5.98 -24.47 1.14
CA LEU A 77 5.39 -24.89 2.42
C LEU A 77 5.43 -23.78 3.48
N LEU A 78 6.30 -22.78 3.29
CA LEU A 78 6.60 -21.76 4.30
C LEU A 78 5.76 -20.49 4.07
N ALA A 79 5.05 -20.03 5.12
CA ALA A 79 4.26 -18.80 5.10
C ALA A 79 5.10 -17.56 4.76
N THR A 80 6.34 -17.49 5.28
CA THR A 80 7.29 -16.40 4.97
C THR A 80 7.51 -16.27 3.46
N ASN A 81 7.62 -17.41 2.78
CA ASN A 81 7.88 -17.46 1.35
C ASN A 81 6.65 -17.03 0.54
N TRP A 82 5.44 -17.37 1.00
CA TRP A 82 4.20 -16.82 0.44
C TRP A 82 4.16 -15.29 0.56
N SER A 83 4.53 -14.72 1.72
CA SER A 83 4.61 -13.27 1.89
C SER A 83 5.58 -12.63 0.89
N LEU A 84 6.78 -13.19 0.73
CA LEU A 84 7.77 -12.68 -0.23
C LEU A 84 7.25 -12.76 -1.68
N LEU A 85 6.55 -13.84 -2.02
CA LEU A 85 5.93 -14.01 -3.34
C LEU A 85 4.84 -12.95 -3.59
N PHE A 86 3.95 -12.70 -2.61
CA PHE A 86 2.91 -11.67 -2.76
C PHE A 86 3.50 -10.28 -2.91
N VAL A 87 4.59 -9.98 -2.22
CA VAL A 87 5.33 -8.72 -2.37
C VAL A 87 5.90 -8.59 -3.79
N ALA A 88 6.55 -9.63 -4.32
CA ALA A 88 7.06 -9.61 -5.69
C ALA A 88 5.93 -9.46 -6.73
N VAL A 89 4.84 -10.20 -6.60
CA VAL A 89 3.67 -10.11 -7.49
C VAL A 89 3.05 -8.72 -7.44
N TYR A 90 2.85 -8.15 -6.24
CA TYR A 90 2.40 -6.79 -6.06
C TYR A 90 3.33 -5.78 -6.76
N SER A 91 4.65 -5.90 -6.58
CA SER A 91 5.62 -4.98 -7.19
C SER A 91 5.57 -5.07 -8.72
N VAL A 92 5.44 -6.26 -9.29
CA VAL A 92 5.29 -6.46 -10.76
C VAL A 92 4.01 -5.81 -11.26
N ILE A 93 2.87 -6.08 -10.63
CA ILE A 93 1.58 -5.46 -11.01
C ILE A 93 1.72 -3.93 -10.95
N SER A 94 2.29 -3.40 -9.87
CA SER A 94 2.53 -1.95 -9.67
C SER A 94 3.37 -1.35 -10.80
N ALA A 95 4.46 -2.01 -11.19
CA ALA A 95 5.32 -1.55 -12.28
C ALA A 95 4.60 -1.57 -13.61
N THR A 96 3.87 -2.64 -13.92
CA THR A 96 3.11 -2.76 -15.16
C THR A 96 2.05 -1.68 -15.29
N ILE A 97 1.19 -1.50 -14.28
CA ILE A 97 0.12 -0.49 -14.37
C ILE A 97 0.69 0.93 -14.40
N THR A 98 1.70 1.23 -13.58
CA THR A 98 2.28 2.58 -13.51
C THR A 98 2.94 2.95 -14.83
N THR A 99 3.67 2.00 -15.43
CA THR A 99 4.31 2.20 -16.74
C THR A 99 3.28 2.37 -17.85
N PHE A 100 2.22 1.54 -17.86
CA PHE A 100 1.14 1.64 -18.83
C PHE A 100 0.47 3.02 -18.79
N TYR A 101 0.03 3.47 -17.60
CA TYR A 101 -0.61 4.78 -17.46
C TYR A 101 0.36 5.95 -17.71
N TYR A 102 1.65 5.80 -17.39
CA TYR A 102 2.66 6.80 -17.73
C TYR A 102 2.81 6.96 -19.25
N VAL A 103 2.98 5.86 -19.99
CA VAL A 103 3.10 5.89 -21.46
C VAL A 103 1.84 6.48 -22.08
N GLN A 104 0.67 6.06 -21.62
CA GLN A 104 -0.59 6.59 -22.15
C GLN A 104 -0.78 8.08 -21.84
N SER A 105 -0.29 8.57 -20.69
CA SER A 105 -0.31 10.00 -20.36
C SER A 105 0.66 10.82 -21.22
N ALA A 106 1.83 10.24 -21.56
CA ALA A 106 2.80 10.87 -22.45
C ALA A 106 2.35 10.91 -23.91
N LEU A 107 1.52 9.95 -24.32
CA LEU A 107 0.89 9.90 -25.65
C LEU A 107 -0.39 10.75 -25.74
N GLU A 108 -0.75 11.49 -24.69
CA GLU A 108 -2.02 12.26 -24.59
C GLU A 108 -3.27 11.38 -24.82
N CYS A 109 -3.15 10.06 -24.65
CA CYS A 109 -4.18 9.07 -24.95
C CYS A 109 -5.04 8.70 -23.73
N THR A 110 -4.87 9.37 -22.59
CA THR A 110 -5.59 9.03 -21.35
C THR A 110 -6.41 10.17 -20.79
N ASP A 111 -7.73 9.97 -20.86
CA ASP A 111 -8.59 10.32 -19.75
C ASP A 111 -8.62 9.12 -18.80
N PHE A 112 -8.23 9.32 -17.53
CA PHE A 112 -8.58 8.35 -16.50
C PHE A 112 -10.10 8.15 -16.56
N PRO A 113 -10.60 6.90 -16.50
CA PRO A 113 -12.04 6.66 -16.48
C PRO A 113 -12.65 7.55 -15.39
N LYS A 114 -13.58 8.43 -15.78
CA LYS A 114 -14.36 9.20 -14.82
C LYS A 114 -15.24 8.20 -14.08
N GLY A 115 -14.88 7.87 -12.85
CA GLY A 115 -15.57 6.87 -12.05
C GLY A 115 -14.65 5.76 -11.54
N SER A 116 -15.27 4.78 -10.90
CA SER A 116 -14.63 3.74 -10.09
C SER A 116 -13.41 3.06 -10.75
N VAL A 117 -12.46 2.65 -9.92
CA VAL A 117 -11.35 1.76 -10.31
C VAL A 117 -11.81 0.59 -11.17
N ASN A 118 -11.03 0.25 -12.20
CA ASN A 118 -11.28 -0.94 -13.03
C ASN A 118 -10.79 -2.22 -12.34
N LEU A 119 -11.12 -3.39 -12.92
CA LEU A 119 -10.75 -4.70 -12.36
C LEU A 119 -9.25 -4.85 -12.08
N VAL A 120 -8.39 -4.32 -12.96
CA VAL A 120 -6.93 -4.43 -12.79
C VAL A 120 -6.45 -3.64 -11.56
N LEU A 121 -6.99 -2.45 -11.35
CA LEU A 121 -6.69 -1.62 -10.17
C LEU A 121 -7.28 -2.24 -8.89
N MET A 122 -8.45 -2.89 -8.96
CA MET A 122 -9.00 -3.65 -7.83
C MET A 122 -8.09 -4.80 -7.43
N ILE A 123 -7.64 -5.61 -8.41
CA ILE A 123 -6.71 -6.72 -8.18
C ILE A 123 -5.41 -6.19 -7.57
N HIS A 124 -4.85 -5.13 -8.15
CA HIS A 124 -3.66 -4.46 -7.61
C HIS A 124 -3.81 -4.07 -6.15
N TRP A 125 -4.96 -3.52 -5.77
CA TRP A 125 -5.23 -3.11 -4.39
C TRP A 125 -5.34 -4.30 -3.43
N ILE A 126 -5.98 -5.38 -3.85
CA ILE A 126 -6.06 -6.64 -3.09
C ILE A 126 -4.65 -7.18 -2.84
N PHE A 127 -3.83 -7.28 -3.90
CA PHE A 127 -2.44 -7.76 -3.78
C PHE A 127 -1.59 -6.85 -2.89
N TYR A 128 -1.74 -5.53 -3.00
CA TYR A 128 -1.09 -4.59 -2.09
C TYR A 128 -1.47 -4.85 -0.64
N THR A 129 -2.77 -5.05 -0.36
CA THR A 129 -3.27 -5.31 0.99
C THR A 129 -2.67 -6.60 1.56
N ILE A 130 -2.68 -7.68 0.78
CA ILE A 130 -2.12 -8.98 1.19
C ILE A 130 -0.61 -8.87 1.41
N ALA A 131 0.12 -8.23 0.48
CA ALA A 131 1.56 -8.05 0.57
C ALA A 131 1.96 -7.21 1.78
N ALA A 132 1.32 -6.06 2.00
CA ALA A 132 1.64 -5.15 3.08
C ALA A 132 1.36 -5.77 4.46
N ASN A 133 0.20 -6.42 4.62
CA ASN A 133 -0.15 -7.08 5.86
C ASN A 133 0.75 -8.30 6.11
N GLY A 134 0.88 -9.16 5.09
CA GLY A 134 1.69 -10.38 5.17
C GLY A 134 3.14 -10.09 5.54
N ALA A 135 3.77 -9.08 4.92
CA ALA A 135 5.15 -8.71 5.22
C ALA A 135 5.34 -8.37 6.70
N LEU A 136 4.47 -7.54 7.29
CA LEU A 136 4.57 -7.18 8.70
C LEU A 136 4.25 -8.35 9.63
N VAL A 137 3.24 -9.18 9.31
CA VAL A 137 2.88 -10.36 10.10
C VAL A 137 4.03 -11.35 10.18
N VAL A 138 4.67 -11.68 9.05
CA VAL A 138 5.78 -12.65 9.06
C VAL A 138 6.99 -12.07 9.78
N SER A 139 7.29 -10.78 9.63
CA SER A 139 8.39 -10.12 10.34
C SER A 139 8.18 -10.12 11.85
N LEU A 140 6.98 -9.75 12.31
CA LEU A 140 6.65 -9.73 13.73
C LEU A 140 6.65 -11.14 14.33
N SER A 141 6.11 -12.13 13.60
CA SER A 141 6.12 -13.53 14.03
C SER A 141 7.55 -14.08 14.12
N PHE A 142 8.41 -13.70 13.19
CA PHE A 142 9.80 -14.15 13.19
C PHE A 142 10.60 -13.55 14.32
N TRP A 143 10.66 -12.21 14.41
CA TRP A 143 11.45 -11.53 15.44
C TRP A 143 10.86 -11.67 16.85
N GLY A 144 9.54 -11.74 16.96
CA GLY A 144 8.86 -11.88 18.24
C GLY A 144 8.84 -13.31 18.79
N PHE A 145 9.08 -14.31 17.94
CA PHE A 145 8.92 -15.71 18.33
C PHE A 145 9.88 -16.68 17.63
N LEU A 146 9.82 -16.84 16.31
CA LEU A 146 10.56 -17.93 15.64
C LEU A 146 12.08 -17.83 15.79
N TRP A 147 12.63 -16.62 15.77
CA TRP A 147 14.07 -16.40 15.90
C TRP A 147 14.65 -17.03 17.17
N SER A 148 13.94 -16.90 18.29
CA SER A 148 14.42 -17.36 19.60
C SER A 148 13.93 -18.75 19.97
N ALA A 149 12.89 -19.25 19.30
CA ALA A 149 12.18 -20.45 19.71
C ALA A 149 12.32 -21.63 18.73
N ASP A 150 12.78 -21.40 17.50
CA ASP A 150 13.02 -22.44 16.49
C ASP A 150 14.50 -22.53 16.11
N ASP A 151 15.18 -23.59 16.58
CA ASP A 151 16.60 -23.85 16.31
C ASP A 151 16.86 -24.45 14.91
N SER A 152 15.87 -24.42 14.00
CA SER A 152 16.05 -24.90 12.62
C SER A 152 17.11 -24.09 11.87
N GLY A 153 18.03 -24.78 11.18
CA GLY A 153 19.18 -24.16 10.54
C GLY A 153 18.78 -23.13 9.47
N PHE A 154 17.69 -23.38 8.74
CA PHE A 154 17.21 -22.45 7.72
C PHE A 154 16.71 -21.10 8.30
N LEU A 155 16.23 -21.08 9.55
CA LEU A 155 15.63 -19.90 10.18
C LEU A 155 16.65 -18.96 10.81
N VAL A 156 17.80 -19.47 11.27
CA VAL A 156 18.86 -18.71 11.93
C VAL A 156 19.94 -18.19 10.96
N THR A 157 19.66 -18.22 9.66
CA THR A 157 20.58 -17.72 8.63
C THR A 157 20.42 -16.23 8.40
N THR A 158 21.50 -15.53 8.04
CA THR A 158 21.47 -14.13 7.59
C THR A 158 20.42 -13.88 6.49
N MET A 159 20.21 -14.85 5.60
CA MET A 159 19.18 -14.75 4.56
C MET A 159 17.77 -14.71 5.16
N SER A 160 17.48 -15.57 6.13
CA SER A 160 16.22 -15.55 6.88
C SER A 160 16.02 -14.21 7.60
N GLU A 161 17.05 -13.67 8.26
CA GLU A 161 16.94 -12.36 8.92
C GLU A 161 16.62 -11.24 7.91
N LEU A 162 17.31 -11.23 6.76
CA LEU A 162 17.08 -10.25 5.70
C LEU A 162 15.67 -10.37 5.11
N LYS A 163 15.16 -11.58 4.89
CA LYS A 163 13.78 -11.80 4.44
C LYS A 163 12.77 -11.17 5.37
N HIS A 164 12.94 -11.29 6.67
CA HIS A 164 11.97 -10.75 7.61
C HIS A 164 12.17 -9.24 7.80
N THR A 165 13.40 -8.73 7.83
CA THR A 165 13.65 -7.29 8.04
C THR A 165 13.45 -6.46 6.78
N LEU A 166 14.08 -6.80 5.66
CA LEU A 166 14.00 -5.97 4.45
C LEU A 166 12.62 -6.03 3.80
N ASN A 167 11.88 -7.13 3.94
CA ASN A 167 10.51 -7.24 3.42
C ASN A 167 9.56 -6.24 4.09
N SER A 168 9.61 -6.14 5.43
CA SER A 168 8.81 -5.15 6.17
C SER A 168 9.28 -3.72 5.93
N ILE A 169 10.59 -3.47 5.90
CA ILE A 169 11.15 -2.15 5.57
C ILE A 169 10.69 -1.69 4.19
N TYR A 170 10.72 -2.56 3.18
CA TYR A 170 10.24 -2.24 1.84
C TYR A 170 8.78 -1.78 1.87
N ILE A 171 7.89 -2.54 2.51
CA ILE A 171 6.47 -2.19 2.61
C ILE A 171 6.24 -0.87 3.34
N ILE A 172 6.98 -0.59 4.42
CA ILE A 172 6.87 0.67 5.17
C ILE A 172 7.30 1.85 4.28
N ILE A 173 8.43 1.73 3.59
CA ILE A 173 8.90 2.77 2.67
C ILE A 173 7.90 2.97 1.53
N ASP A 174 7.42 1.89 0.92
CA ASP A 174 6.44 1.96 -0.17
C ASP A 174 5.13 2.60 0.32
N LEU A 175 4.63 2.25 1.49
CA LEU A 175 3.45 2.88 2.10
C LEU A 175 3.59 4.40 2.18
N LEU A 176 4.77 4.92 2.56
CA LEU A 176 5.02 6.36 2.68
C LEU A 176 5.11 7.07 1.31
N ILE A 177 5.47 6.36 0.24
CA ILE A 177 5.65 6.92 -1.10
C ILE A 177 4.33 6.91 -1.88
N ILE A 178 3.56 5.82 -1.81
CA ILE A 178 2.45 5.56 -2.72
C ILE A 178 1.18 6.31 -2.29
N ALA A 179 0.29 6.60 -3.24
CA ALA A 179 -1.00 7.23 -2.95
C ALA A 179 -2.13 6.23 -2.65
N ILE A 180 -1.86 4.91 -2.72
CA ILE A 180 -2.88 3.87 -2.53
C ILE A 180 -3.52 4.01 -1.13
N PRO A 181 -4.86 4.04 -1.04
CA PRO A 181 -5.55 4.08 0.24
C PRO A 181 -5.47 2.73 0.98
N ILE A 182 -5.46 2.76 2.31
CA ILE A 182 -5.60 1.55 3.15
C ILE A 182 -6.95 1.61 3.84
N ARG A 183 -7.68 0.50 3.80
CA ARG A 183 -8.99 0.33 4.45
C ARG A 183 -8.94 -0.72 5.55
N VAL A 184 -9.76 -0.55 6.58
CA VAL A 184 -9.82 -1.50 7.71
C VAL A 184 -10.45 -2.82 7.25
N PHE A 185 -11.57 -2.77 6.52
CA PHE A 185 -12.28 -3.98 6.09
C PHE A 185 -11.61 -4.77 4.97
N HIS A 186 -10.58 -4.19 4.34
CA HIS A 186 -9.72 -4.96 3.44
C HIS A 186 -8.94 -6.06 4.17
N LEU A 187 -9.00 -6.12 5.51
CA LEU A 187 -8.59 -7.25 6.35
C LEU A 187 -9.09 -8.61 5.84
N VAL A 188 -10.25 -8.66 5.16
CA VAL A 188 -10.79 -9.90 4.59
C VAL A 188 -9.80 -10.60 3.65
N TRP A 189 -9.00 -9.85 2.89
CA TRP A 189 -8.05 -10.40 1.91
C TRP A 189 -6.88 -11.14 2.56
N PRO A 190 -6.08 -10.54 3.47
CA PRO A 190 -5.01 -11.26 4.15
C PRO A 190 -5.55 -12.38 5.05
N LEU A 191 -6.72 -12.23 5.70
CA LEU A 191 -7.33 -13.34 6.47
C LEU A 191 -7.68 -14.52 5.57
N SER A 192 -8.23 -14.27 4.37
CA SER A 192 -8.56 -15.34 3.41
C SER A 192 -7.31 -16.10 2.96
N ILE A 193 -6.22 -15.38 2.67
CA ILE A 193 -4.94 -16.00 2.30
C ILE A 193 -4.34 -16.80 3.48
N GLY A 194 -4.44 -16.27 4.70
CA GLY A 194 -4.05 -16.99 5.91
C GLY A 194 -4.83 -18.29 6.09
N ALA A 195 -6.15 -18.26 5.89
CA ALA A 195 -7.00 -19.45 5.96
C ALA A 195 -6.65 -20.49 4.89
N ILE A 196 -6.43 -20.05 3.65
CA ILE A 196 -5.97 -20.93 2.56
C ILE A 196 -4.65 -21.60 2.94
N TYR A 197 -3.68 -20.83 3.44
CA TYR A 197 -2.40 -21.37 3.87
C TYR A 197 -2.55 -22.36 5.03
N THR A 198 -3.35 -22.04 6.06
CA THR A 198 -3.59 -22.94 7.19
C THR A 198 -4.21 -24.27 6.74
N ILE A 199 -5.23 -24.24 5.88
CA ILE A 199 -5.87 -25.44 5.34
C ILE A 199 -4.87 -26.27 4.53
N PHE A 200 -4.12 -25.62 3.65
CA PHE A 200 -3.07 -26.27 2.86
C PHE A 200 -2.03 -26.93 3.76
N ASN A 201 -1.49 -26.20 4.73
CA ASN A 201 -0.44 -26.67 5.62
C ASN A 201 -0.91 -27.84 6.49
N ALA A 202 -2.11 -27.73 7.08
CA ALA A 202 -2.73 -28.81 7.84
C ALA A 202 -2.93 -30.07 7.01
N THR A 203 -3.50 -29.92 5.81
CA THR A 203 -3.76 -31.06 4.91
C THR A 203 -2.46 -31.73 4.48
N TYR A 204 -1.43 -30.95 4.15
CA TYR A 204 -0.14 -31.49 3.73
C TYR A 204 0.53 -32.33 4.83
N PHE A 205 0.62 -31.82 6.05
CA PHE A 205 1.34 -32.50 7.13
C PHE A 205 0.53 -33.62 7.81
N THR A 206 -0.80 -33.54 7.83
CA THR A 206 -1.65 -34.66 8.28
C THR A 206 -1.58 -35.87 7.34
N HIS A 207 -1.17 -35.67 6.09
CA HIS A 207 -0.94 -36.73 5.10
C HIS A 207 0.55 -37.16 4.98
N ASN A 208 1.33 -37.04 6.06
CA ASN A 208 2.75 -37.40 6.11
C ASN A 208 3.64 -36.58 5.16
N GLY A 209 3.27 -35.31 4.92
CA GLY A 209 4.12 -34.36 4.23
C GLY A 209 5.47 -34.16 4.92
N VAL A 210 6.48 -33.81 4.12
CA VAL A 210 7.87 -33.63 4.59
C VAL A 210 8.27 -32.19 4.36
N GLY A 211 8.64 -31.50 5.44
CA GLY A 211 9.06 -30.12 5.47
C GLY A 211 10.58 -29.95 5.32
N PRO A 212 11.08 -28.74 5.61
CA PRO A 212 12.51 -28.44 5.62
C PRO A 212 13.31 -29.43 6.47
N GLU A 213 14.52 -29.77 6.02
CA GLU A 213 15.44 -30.68 6.74
C GLU A 213 14.85 -32.08 7.03
N GLY A 214 13.80 -32.49 6.31
CA GLY A 214 13.13 -33.78 6.52
C GLY A 214 12.16 -33.81 7.71
N LYS A 215 11.85 -32.65 8.32
CA LYS A 215 10.96 -32.57 9.47
C LYS A 215 9.50 -32.81 9.08
N PRO A 216 8.65 -33.38 9.96
CA PRO A 216 7.23 -33.65 9.66
C PRO A 216 6.33 -32.40 9.81
N TYR A 217 6.90 -31.20 9.72
CA TYR A 217 6.23 -29.91 9.83
C TYR A 217 7.02 -28.84 9.08
N ALA A 218 6.36 -27.71 8.74
CA ALA A 218 7.03 -26.57 8.12
C ALA A 218 7.74 -25.70 9.17
N TYR A 219 7.08 -25.47 10.30
CA TYR A 219 7.57 -24.78 11.48
C TYR A 219 7.18 -25.60 12.70
N TYR A 220 8.00 -25.62 13.75
CA TYR A 220 7.67 -26.45 14.91
C TYR A 220 6.33 -26.04 15.57
N ILE A 221 5.97 -24.75 15.52
CA ILE A 221 4.70 -24.21 16.02
C ILE A 221 3.46 -24.60 15.21
N MET A 222 3.67 -25.21 14.04
CA MET A 222 2.63 -25.74 13.17
C MET A 222 2.85 -27.24 12.95
N ASP A 223 3.26 -27.95 14.00
CA ASP A 223 3.31 -29.40 14.02
C ASP A 223 1.91 -29.99 14.27
N TRP A 224 1.25 -30.40 13.19
CA TRP A 224 -0.13 -30.91 13.20
C TRP A 224 -0.29 -32.27 13.91
N ARG A 225 0.81 -32.90 14.35
CA ARG A 225 0.75 -34.01 15.31
C ARG A 225 0.26 -33.54 16.68
N ASN A 226 0.44 -32.26 16.99
CA ASN A 226 -0.10 -31.54 18.14
C ASN A 226 -1.14 -30.50 17.65
N PRO A 227 -2.37 -30.95 17.28
CA PRO A 227 -3.34 -30.10 16.59
C PRO A 227 -3.84 -28.92 17.44
N ILE A 228 -3.85 -29.05 18.77
CA ILE A 228 -4.27 -27.97 19.66
C ILE A 228 -3.27 -26.80 19.58
N GLU A 229 -1.98 -27.08 19.74
CA GLU A 229 -0.93 -26.05 19.66
C GLU A 229 -0.87 -25.40 18.28
N SER A 230 -0.94 -26.21 17.21
CA SER A 230 -0.99 -25.71 15.83
C SER A 230 -2.21 -24.82 15.58
N SER A 231 -3.37 -25.19 16.12
CA SER A 231 -4.60 -24.39 16.00
C SER A 231 -4.50 -23.08 16.77
N LEU A 232 -3.89 -23.08 17.97
CA LEU A 232 -3.63 -21.88 18.75
C LEU A 232 -2.66 -20.94 18.03
N THR A 233 -1.60 -21.47 17.41
CA THR A 233 -0.69 -20.70 16.55
C THR A 233 -1.42 -20.05 15.38
N CYS A 234 -2.30 -20.80 14.69
CA CYS A 234 -3.09 -20.23 13.60
C CYS A 234 -4.03 -19.12 14.09
N ALA A 235 -4.70 -19.32 15.23
CA ALA A 235 -5.55 -18.30 15.85
C ALA A 235 -4.77 -17.04 16.23
N ALA A 236 -3.58 -17.20 16.82
CA ALA A 236 -2.67 -16.09 17.12
C ALA A 236 -2.24 -15.35 15.83
N GLY A 237 -1.97 -16.08 14.75
CA GLY A 237 -1.70 -15.53 13.42
C GLY A 237 -2.85 -14.65 12.90
N PHE A 238 -4.09 -15.12 12.97
CA PHE A 238 -5.26 -14.32 12.54
C PHE A 238 -5.49 -13.08 13.41
N ILE A 239 -5.25 -13.18 14.71
CA ILE A 239 -5.29 -12.02 15.62
C ILE A 239 -4.20 -11.02 15.20
N LEU A 240 -2.97 -11.49 14.98
CA LEU A 240 -1.86 -10.64 14.55
C LEU A 240 -2.13 -9.97 13.20
N THR A 241 -2.67 -10.69 12.21
CA THR A 241 -3.13 -10.14 10.93
C THR A 241 -4.13 -9.00 11.12
N THR A 242 -5.06 -9.14 12.06
CA THR A 242 -6.05 -8.11 12.40
C THR A 242 -5.40 -6.88 13.01
N LEU A 243 -4.49 -7.07 13.98
CA LEU A 243 -3.76 -5.98 14.63
C LEU A 243 -2.88 -5.23 13.62
N VAL A 244 -2.17 -5.96 12.75
CA VAL A 244 -1.32 -5.40 11.70
C VAL A 244 -2.14 -4.57 10.71
N GLN A 245 -3.37 -4.98 10.37
CA GLN A 245 -4.23 -4.16 9.52
C GLN A 245 -4.57 -2.82 10.18
N GLY A 246 -4.85 -2.82 11.48
CA GLY A 246 -5.05 -1.60 12.25
C GLY A 246 -3.82 -0.70 12.25
N VAL A 247 -2.62 -1.28 12.41
CA VAL A 247 -1.34 -0.55 12.34
C VAL A 247 -1.14 0.06 10.95
N LEU A 248 -1.32 -0.71 9.87
CA LEU A 248 -1.22 -0.21 8.50
C LEU A 248 -2.19 0.94 8.23
N TYR A 249 -3.43 0.82 8.71
CA TYR A 249 -4.41 1.90 8.63
C TYR A 249 -3.93 3.14 9.40
N ALA A 250 -3.38 2.99 10.60
CA ALA A 250 -2.84 4.11 11.37
C ALA A 250 -1.67 4.82 10.63
N PHE A 251 -0.75 4.06 10.03
CA PHE A 251 0.33 4.60 9.21
C PHE A 251 -0.20 5.32 7.97
N PHE A 252 -1.24 4.79 7.32
CA PHE A 252 -1.93 5.48 6.23
C PHE A 252 -2.52 6.82 6.69
N ARG A 253 -3.20 6.85 7.85
CA ARG A 253 -3.75 8.09 8.40
C ARG A 253 -2.66 9.09 8.74
N LEU A 254 -1.54 8.63 9.29
CA LEU A 254 -0.35 9.46 9.52
C LEU A 254 0.21 10.03 8.21
N ARG A 255 0.35 9.22 7.16
CA ARG A 255 0.79 9.66 5.83
C ARG A 255 -0.12 10.76 5.29
N MET A 256 -1.44 10.56 5.37
CA MET A 256 -2.41 11.56 4.92
C MET A 256 -2.31 12.86 5.73
N PHE A 257 -2.17 12.76 7.05
CA PHE A 257 -1.95 13.93 7.91
C PHE A 257 -0.70 14.71 7.51
N LEU A 258 0.42 14.02 7.29
CA LEU A 258 1.66 14.65 6.85
C LEU A 258 1.52 15.29 5.46
N TYR A 259 0.86 14.61 4.53
CA TYR A 259 0.60 15.13 3.18
C TYR A 259 -0.14 16.47 3.23
N TRP A 260 -1.27 16.54 3.97
CA TRP A 260 -2.02 17.79 4.09
C TRP A 260 -1.20 18.87 4.79
N ARG A 261 -0.47 18.52 5.86
CA ARG A 261 0.33 19.50 6.59
C ARG A 261 1.45 20.12 5.74
N VAL A 262 2.06 19.33 4.86
CA VAL A 262 3.10 19.77 3.92
C VAL A 262 2.47 20.61 2.80
N ARG A 263 1.35 20.17 2.23
CA ARG A 263 0.66 20.89 1.16
C ARG A 263 0.23 22.28 1.62
N ASP A 264 -0.43 22.37 2.78
CA ASP A 264 -0.93 23.64 3.31
C ASP A 264 0.25 24.61 3.58
N TYR A 265 1.39 24.11 4.04
CA TYR A 265 2.61 24.92 4.20
C TYR A 265 3.14 25.50 2.88
N PHE A 266 3.08 24.73 1.79
CA PHE A 266 3.50 25.21 0.46
C PHE A 266 2.50 26.21 -0.13
N GLU A 267 1.20 26.00 0.06
CA GLU A 267 0.15 26.95 -0.36
C GLU A 267 0.35 28.30 0.37
N ASP A 268 0.52 28.29 1.69
CA ASP A 268 0.80 29.50 2.49
C ASP A 268 2.08 30.23 2.04
N PHE A 269 3.14 29.47 1.73
CA PHE A 269 4.40 30.02 1.25
C PHE A 269 4.26 30.69 -0.13
N GLU A 270 3.58 30.03 -1.07
CA GLU A 270 3.33 30.59 -2.40
C GLU A 270 2.48 31.86 -2.33
N ASP A 271 1.44 31.89 -1.50
CA ASP A 271 0.59 33.06 -1.34
C ASP A 271 1.36 34.23 -0.71
N THR A 272 2.22 33.95 0.27
CA THR A 272 3.11 34.95 0.86
C THR A 272 4.10 35.50 -0.19
N ALA A 273 4.72 34.63 -1.00
CA ALA A 273 5.64 35.04 -2.05
C ALA A 273 4.95 35.89 -3.12
N ARG A 274 3.73 35.54 -3.53
CA ARG A 274 2.91 36.33 -4.46
C ARG A 274 2.59 37.70 -3.87
N PHE A 275 2.18 37.76 -2.60
CA PHE A 275 1.91 39.01 -1.90
C PHE A 275 3.13 39.93 -1.85
N VAL A 276 4.30 39.43 -1.45
CA VAL A 276 5.55 40.21 -1.40
C VAL A 276 5.93 40.72 -2.79
N SER A 277 5.86 39.86 -3.83
CA SER A 277 6.16 40.28 -5.20
C SER A 277 5.23 41.40 -5.71
N SER A 278 3.97 41.41 -5.26
CA SER A 278 3.00 42.46 -5.60
C SER A 278 3.29 43.79 -4.91
N MET A 279 3.93 43.75 -3.73
CA MET A 279 4.39 44.96 -3.03
C MET A 279 5.66 45.52 -3.66
N GLU A 280 6.58 44.67 -4.13
CA GLU A 280 7.82 45.09 -4.79
C GLU A 280 7.57 45.73 -6.16
N GLN A 281 6.51 45.33 -6.88
CA GLN A 281 6.20 45.86 -8.21
C GLN A 281 5.71 47.32 -8.22
N GLY A 282 5.32 47.90 -7.08
CA GLY A 282 4.89 49.30 -6.97
C GLY A 282 3.67 49.68 -7.85
N PRO A 283 2.92 50.73 -7.49
CA PRO A 283 1.75 51.14 -8.28
C PRO A 283 2.09 51.70 -9.69
N GLU A 284 3.35 52.07 -9.95
CA GLU A 284 3.76 52.70 -11.22
C GLU A 284 3.97 51.70 -12.37
N GLU A 285 4.37 50.45 -12.11
CA GLU A 285 4.65 49.47 -13.18
C GLU A 285 3.37 48.83 -13.75
N GLN A 286 2.31 48.72 -12.95
CA GLN A 286 0.99 48.25 -13.41
C GLN A 286 0.30 49.22 -14.39
N ALA A 287 0.66 50.51 -14.37
CA ALA A 287 0.11 51.52 -15.28
C ALA A 287 0.67 51.41 -16.71
N ILE A 288 1.89 50.86 -16.87
CA ILE A 288 2.64 50.81 -18.13
C ILE A 288 2.31 49.55 -18.97
N LEU A 289 1.58 48.59 -18.41
CA LEU A 289 1.20 47.37 -19.12
C LEU A 289 0.24 47.65 -20.30
N PRO A 290 0.55 47.18 -21.54
CA PRO A 290 -0.34 47.33 -22.69
C PRO A 290 -1.74 46.80 -22.39
N GLN A 291 -2.78 47.49 -22.85
CA GLN A 291 -4.19 47.17 -22.54
C GLN A 291 -4.59 45.71 -22.80
N ASP A 292 -3.98 45.04 -23.79
CA ASP A 292 -4.22 43.62 -24.11
C ASP A 292 -3.83 42.67 -22.96
N ARG A 293 -2.88 43.05 -22.11
CA ARG A 293 -2.44 42.21 -20.98
C ARG A 293 -3.33 42.37 -19.75
N ARG A 294 -4.02 43.52 -19.59
CA ARG A 294 -4.98 43.80 -18.51
C ARG A 294 -6.30 43.04 -18.67
N LEU A 295 -6.77 42.85 -19.90
CA LEU A 295 -7.99 42.08 -20.17
C LEU A 295 -7.78 40.59 -19.85
N ARG A 296 -6.57 40.07 -20.07
CA ARG A 296 -6.24 38.66 -19.82
C ARG A 296 -6.07 38.33 -18.34
N THR A 297 -5.65 39.27 -17.50
CA THR A 297 -5.60 39.10 -16.05
C THR A 297 -6.97 39.26 -15.39
N SER A 298 -7.83 40.15 -15.90
CA SER A 298 -9.20 40.32 -15.44
C SER A 298 -10.09 39.08 -15.70
N SER A 299 -9.88 38.35 -16.80
CA SER A 299 -10.67 37.15 -17.09
C SER A 299 -10.37 35.99 -16.14
N TYR A 300 -9.13 35.88 -15.64
CA TYR A 300 -8.74 34.86 -14.66
C TYR A 300 -9.26 35.15 -13.24
N SER A 301 -9.36 36.43 -12.85
CA SER A 301 -9.87 36.84 -11.54
C SER A 301 -11.40 36.71 -11.44
N SER A 302 -12.12 36.84 -12.55
CA SER A 302 -13.58 36.69 -12.60
C SER A 302 -14.02 35.22 -12.48
N THR A 303 -13.29 34.29 -13.10
CA THR A 303 -13.60 32.85 -12.99
C THR A 303 -13.36 32.30 -11.59
N ALA A 304 -12.35 32.80 -10.86
CA ALA A 304 -12.05 32.36 -9.50
C ALA A 304 -13.05 32.88 -8.43
N SER A 305 -13.80 33.94 -8.74
CA SER A 305 -14.77 34.53 -7.81
C SER A 305 -16.20 34.05 -8.02
N LEU A 306 -16.52 33.46 -9.18
CA LEU A 306 -17.85 32.88 -9.44
C LEU A 306 -18.02 31.46 -8.89
N GLU A 307 -16.96 30.63 -8.81
CA GLU A 307 -17.09 29.27 -8.23
C GLU A 307 -17.22 29.26 -6.69
N HIS A 308 -16.83 30.35 -6.01
CA HIS A 308 -16.92 30.43 -4.55
C HIS A 308 -18.26 30.96 -4.01
N VAL A 309 -19.15 31.48 -4.87
CA VAL A 309 -20.42 32.09 -4.43
C VAL A 309 -21.63 31.15 -4.61
N GLU A 310 -21.55 30.11 -5.44
CA GLU A 310 -22.70 29.20 -5.68
C GLU A 310 -22.86 28.04 -4.68
N MET A 311 -21.97 27.85 -3.69
CA MET A 311 -22.12 26.79 -2.67
C MET A 311 -22.54 27.28 -1.28
N GLY A 312 -23.26 28.42 -1.21
CA GLY A 312 -23.54 29.07 0.06
C GLY A 312 -24.91 29.70 0.21
N HIS A 313 -25.99 29.20 -0.42
CA HIS A 313 -27.36 29.54 -0.02
C HIS A 313 -28.37 28.56 -0.64
N ASN A 314 -28.96 27.68 0.18
CA ASN A 314 -30.35 27.20 0.07
C ASN A 314 -30.63 26.10 1.10
N LEU A 315 -30.84 26.48 2.36
CA LEU A 315 -31.62 25.70 3.33
C LEU A 315 -32.25 26.66 4.35
N SER A 316 -33.39 27.25 4.00
CA SER A 316 -34.49 27.59 4.94
C SER A 316 -35.72 28.03 4.14
N ASP A 317 -36.86 27.52 4.61
CA ASP A 317 -38.24 27.96 4.37
C ASP A 317 -38.90 27.64 3.02
N ASP A 318 -39.78 26.62 3.04
CA ASP A 318 -41.19 26.90 2.82
C ASP A 318 -42.10 25.84 3.46
N SER A 319 -43.04 26.34 4.25
CA SER A 319 -44.17 25.65 4.84
C SER A 319 -45.30 25.46 3.82
N SER A 320 -45.90 24.27 3.79
CA SER A 320 -47.33 24.04 3.52
C SER A 320 -47.80 22.82 4.27
#